data_AF-A0AAE4NMY9-F1
#
_entry.id   AF-A0AAE4NMY9-F1
#
_cell.length_a   1.000
_cell.length_b   1.000
_cell.length_c   1.000
_cell.angle_alpha   90.00
_cell.angle_beta   90.00
_cell.angle_gamma   90.00
#
_symmetry.space_group_name_H-M   'P 1'
#
loop_
_entity.id
_entity.type
_entity.pdbx_description
1 polymer ?
#
loop_
_entity_poly.entity_id
_entity_poly.type
_entity_poly.pdbx_seq_one_letter_code
_entity_poly.pdbx_strand_id
1 'polypeptide(L)'
;MQQNRSIEPTKIVAKIQSTNANPIIENNLKEGKAVKENSLLLKYNGTPEQTQLSELLNQKKQVLDKKAQLDILQRSLTNEKNEFPTADSFGYEKSFENYETQVKSLEATIHKSKLDFNQS
;
A
#
# COMPACT_ATOMS: atom_id res chain seq x y z
N MET A 1 13.67 -62.92 38.84
CA MET A 1 12.70 -62.06 38.12
C MET A 1 13.46 -60.90 37.49
N GLN A 2 13.52 -60.83 36.16
CA GLN A 2 14.20 -59.76 35.44
C GLN A 2 13.20 -58.61 35.27
N GLN A 3 13.48 -57.46 35.88
CA GLN A 3 12.67 -56.25 35.73
C GLN A 3 12.96 -55.63 34.36
N ASN A 4 11.99 -55.69 33.44
CA ASN A 4 12.07 -54.96 32.17
C ASN A 4 11.80 -53.47 32.44
N ARG A 5 12.81 -52.62 32.23
CA ARG A 5 12.65 -51.16 32.30
C ARG A 5 12.41 -50.62 30.88
N SER A 6 11.27 -49.97 30.67
CA SER A 6 10.94 -49.22 29.45
C SER A 6 11.31 -47.75 29.63
N ILE A 7 11.85 -47.12 28.58
CA ILE A 7 12.08 -45.68 28.53
C ILE A 7 11.03 -45.10 27.59
N GLU A 8 10.19 -44.22 28.11
CA GLU A 8 9.15 -43.55 27.34
C GLU A 8 9.41 -42.03 27.30
N PRO A 9 9.07 -41.35 26.18
CA PRO A 9 9.19 -39.91 26.09
C PRO A 9 8.30 -39.21 27.12
N THR A 10 8.88 -38.35 27.94
CA THR A 10 8.14 -37.59 28.96
C THR A 10 7.22 -36.53 28.35
N LYS A 11 7.44 -36.18 27.08
CA LYS A 11 6.64 -35.22 26.31
C LYS A 11 6.45 -35.74 24.89
N ILE A 12 5.31 -35.39 24.29
CA ILE A 12 5.01 -35.65 22.88
C ILE A 12 6.12 -35.04 22.01
N VAL A 13 6.58 -35.79 21.02
CA VAL A 13 7.51 -35.28 20.00
C VAL A 13 6.85 -34.10 19.29
N ALA A 14 7.40 -32.90 19.46
CA ALA A 14 6.85 -31.71 18.83
C ALA A 14 6.98 -31.81 17.31
N LYS A 15 5.86 -31.67 16.58
CA LYS A 15 5.88 -31.55 15.12
C LYS A 15 6.06 -30.08 14.76
N ILE A 16 7.25 -29.73 14.27
CA ILE A 16 7.56 -28.37 13.83
C ILE A 16 7.24 -28.26 12.34
N GLN A 17 6.37 -27.33 11.97
CA GLN A 17 5.96 -27.07 10.59
C GLN A 17 5.98 -25.56 10.35
N SER A 18 6.53 -25.15 9.21
CA SER A 18 6.42 -23.77 8.73
C SER A 18 5.16 -23.62 7.89
N THR A 19 4.53 -22.44 7.93
CA THR A 19 3.49 -22.05 6.96
C THR A 19 4.08 -21.43 5.69
N ASN A 20 5.40 -21.23 5.63
CA ASN A 20 6.11 -20.67 4.48
C ASN A 20 6.58 -21.82 3.55
N ALA A 21 6.25 -21.72 2.26
CA ALA A 21 6.59 -22.70 1.22
C ALA A 21 7.91 -22.40 0.49
N ASN A 22 8.64 -21.36 0.90
CA ASN A 22 9.87 -20.94 0.23
C ASN A 22 11.02 -21.92 0.48
N PRO A 23 12.11 -21.84 -0.31
CA PRO A 23 13.30 -22.64 -0.07
C PRO A 23 13.93 -22.37 1.29
N ILE A 24 14.44 -23.42 1.95
CA ILE A 24 15.26 -23.30 3.16
C ILE A 24 16.65 -22.80 2.76
N ILE A 25 17.13 -21.75 3.42
CA ILE A 25 18.46 -21.16 3.22
C ILE A 25 19.40 -21.42 4.41
N GLU A 26 18.86 -21.80 5.57
CA GLU A 26 19.64 -22.18 6.75
C GLU A 26 18.92 -23.31 7.48
N ASN A 27 19.64 -24.39 7.80
CA ASN A 27 19.13 -25.50 8.59
C ASN A 27 20.05 -25.76 9.79
N ASN A 28 19.56 -25.45 10.97
CA ASN A 28 20.27 -25.62 12.25
C ASN A 28 19.91 -26.94 12.95
N LEU A 29 19.10 -27.80 12.32
CA LEU A 29 18.73 -29.10 12.85
C LEU A 29 19.77 -30.16 12.50
N LYS A 30 20.12 -30.98 13.49
CA LYS A 30 20.92 -32.18 13.32
C LYS A 30 20.29 -33.31 14.14
N GLU A 31 20.30 -34.50 13.58
CA GLU A 31 19.77 -35.68 14.26
C GLU A 31 20.46 -35.91 15.60
N GLY A 32 19.68 -36.29 16.61
CA GLY A 32 20.16 -36.55 17.97
C GLY A 32 20.66 -35.32 18.74
N LYS A 33 20.53 -34.09 18.19
CA LYS A 33 20.88 -32.86 18.91
C LYS A 33 19.68 -32.27 19.63
N ALA A 34 19.88 -31.94 20.90
CA ALA A 34 18.90 -31.22 21.69
C ALA A 34 18.76 -29.78 21.18
N VAL A 35 17.52 -29.30 21.09
CA VAL A 35 17.17 -27.92 20.73
C VAL A 35 16.45 -27.25 21.90
N LYS A 36 16.53 -25.93 21.99
CA LYS A 36 15.83 -25.14 23.01
C LYS A 36 14.64 -24.42 22.40
N GLU A 37 13.63 -24.14 23.20
CA GLU A 37 12.53 -23.26 22.82
C GLU A 37 13.07 -21.90 22.32
N ASN A 38 12.39 -21.32 21.33
CA ASN A 38 12.78 -20.07 20.66
C ASN A 38 14.14 -20.09 19.93
N SER A 39 14.75 -21.27 19.72
CA SER A 39 15.94 -21.39 18.86
C SER A 39 15.56 -21.28 17.38
N LEU A 40 16.38 -20.60 16.58
CA LEU A 40 16.23 -20.60 15.12
C LEU A 40 16.59 -21.99 14.57
N LEU A 41 15.58 -22.72 14.12
CA LEU A 41 15.76 -24.07 13.57
C LEU A 41 15.95 -24.06 12.06
N LEU A 42 15.13 -23.30 11.36
CA LEU A 42 15.14 -23.17 9.90
C LEU A 42 14.99 -21.69 9.53
N LYS A 43 15.72 -21.26 8.51
CA LYS A 43 15.53 -19.96 7.85
C LYS A 43 15.07 -20.20 6.43
N TYR A 44 13.99 -19.54 6.04
CA TYR A 44 13.44 -19.60 4.70
C TYR A 44 13.86 -18.38 3.88
N ASN A 45 13.94 -18.51 2.56
CA ASN A 45 14.20 -17.39 1.67
C ASN A 45 13.05 -16.37 1.79
N GLY A 46 13.34 -15.18 2.32
CA GLY A 46 12.34 -14.12 2.52
C GLY A 46 12.20 -13.14 1.36
N THR A 47 12.90 -13.36 0.24
CA THR A 47 12.88 -12.42 -0.89
C THR A 47 11.49 -12.26 -1.52
N PRO A 48 10.70 -13.33 -1.78
CA PRO A 48 9.35 -13.18 -2.32
C PRO A 48 8.43 -12.35 -1.42
N GLU A 49 8.44 -12.60 -0.11
CA GLU A 49 7.65 -11.82 0.86
C GLU A 49 8.08 -10.35 0.92
N GLN A 50 9.38 -10.07 0.86
CA GLN A 50 9.91 -8.71 0.85
C GLN A 50 9.51 -7.94 -0.42
N THR A 51 9.52 -8.59 -1.57
CA THR A 51 9.04 -8.00 -2.83
C THR A 51 7.55 -7.68 -2.72
N GLN A 52 6.73 -8.64 -2.29
CA GLN A 52 5.29 -8.43 -2.11
C GLN A 52 4.99 -7.30 -1.11
N LEU A 53 5.70 -7.26 0.00
CA LEU A 53 5.56 -6.19 1.00
C LEU A 53 5.91 -4.82 0.39
N SER A 54 6.99 -4.74 -0.38
CA SER A 54 7.43 -3.51 -1.02
C SER A 54 6.40 -3.00 -2.05
N GLU A 55 5.83 -3.91 -2.85
CA GLU A 55 4.77 -3.60 -3.79
C GLU A 55 3.51 -3.08 -3.08
N LEU A 56 3.09 -3.74 -2.00
CA LEU A 56 1.94 -3.32 -1.20
C LEU A 56 2.16 -1.95 -0.55
N LEU A 57 3.36 -1.70 -0.02
CA LEU A 57 3.70 -0.40 0.55
C LEU A 57 3.69 0.71 -0.51
N ASN A 58 4.18 0.42 -1.72
CA ASN A 58 4.12 1.36 -2.83
C ASN A 58 2.68 1.65 -3.26
N GLN A 59 1.83 0.62 -3.39
CA GLN A 59 0.41 0.80 -3.70
C GLN A 59 -0.30 1.64 -2.63
N LYS A 60 -0.03 1.36 -1.34
CA LYS A 60 -0.56 2.15 -0.23
C LYS A 60 -0.14 3.62 -0.34
N LYS A 61 1.14 3.89 -0.62
CA LYS A 61 1.64 5.25 -0.79
C LYS A 61 0.92 5.97 -1.93
N GLN A 62 0.79 5.33 -3.10
CA GLN A 62 0.09 5.92 -4.25
C GLN A 62 -1.36 6.29 -3.93
N VAL A 63 -2.08 5.45 -3.17
CA VAL A 63 -3.45 5.73 -2.75
C VAL A 63 -3.51 6.95 -1.81
N LEU A 64 -2.59 7.04 -0.85
CA LEU A 64 -2.51 8.17 0.08
C LEU A 64 -2.18 9.48 -0.64
N ASP A 65 -1.21 9.44 -1.56
CA ASP A 65 -0.82 10.60 -2.36
C ASP A 65 -2.00 11.06 -3.24
N LYS A 66 -2.72 10.11 -3.87
CA LYS A 66 -3.92 10.40 -4.66
C LYS A 66 -5.02 11.04 -3.82
N LYS A 67 -5.27 10.52 -2.61
CA LYS A 67 -6.25 11.10 -1.69
C LYS A 67 -5.86 12.54 -1.32
N ALA A 68 -4.61 12.79 -0.95
CA ALA A 68 -4.15 14.11 -0.57
C ALA A 68 -4.33 15.13 -1.70
N GLN A 69 -4.02 14.75 -2.95
CA GLN A 69 -4.20 15.64 -4.10
C GLN A 69 -5.67 15.86 -4.47
N LEU A 70 -6.54 14.86 -4.26
CA LEU A 70 -8.01 15.05 -4.38
C LEU A 70 -8.55 16.02 -3.33
N ASP A 71 -8.06 15.95 -2.10
CA ASP A 71 -8.47 16.88 -1.04
C ASP A 71 -8.06 18.32 -1.42
N ILE A 72 -6.92 18.53 -2.10
CA ILE A 72 -6.51 19.83 -2.66
C ILE A 72 -7.44 20.28 -3.78
N LEU A 73 -7.81 19.38 -4.71
CA LEU A 73 -8.77 19.69 -5.77
C LEU A 73 -10.10 20.17 -5.18
N GLN A 74 -10.60 19.48 -4.17
CA GLN A 74 -11.84 19.85 -3.49
C GLN A 74 -11.76 21.25 -2.86
N ARG A 75 -10.65 21.58 -2.18
CA ARG A 75 -10.45 22.94 -1.66
C ARG A 75 -10.35 23.98 -2.77
N SER A 76 -9.67 23.66 -3.86
CA SER A 76 -9.52 24.58 -5.00
C SER A 76 -10.88 24.92 -5.62
N LEU A 77 -11.75 23.92 -5.78
CA LEU A 77 -13.14 24.11 -6.21
C LEU A 77 -13.97 24.92 -5.20
N THR A 78 -13.80 24.66 -3.90
CA THR A 78 -14.57 25.34 -2.84
C THR A 78 -14.19 26.81 -2.71
N ASN A 79 -12.90 27.12 -2.86
CA ASN A 79 -12.35 28.46 -2.71
C ASN A 79 -12.25 29.21 -4.05
N GLU A 80 -12.71 28.59 -5.14
CA GLU A 80 -12.66 29.12 -6.50
C GLU A 80 -11.26 29.64 -6.89
N LYS A 81 -10.23 28.92 -6.43
CA LYS A 81 -8.83 29.32 -6.59
C LYS A 81 -7.94 28.09 -6.60
N ASN A 82 -6.95 28.06 -7.49
CA ASN A 82 -5.94 27.00 -7.49
C ASN A 82 -5.16 26.98 -6.15
N GLU A 83 -5.28 25.89 -5.40
CA GLU A 83 -4.55 25.63 -4.15
C GLU A 83 -3.41 24.60 -4.28
N PHE A 84 -3.10 24.15 -5.49
CA PHE A 84 -2.00 23.22 -5.71
C PHE A 84 -0.67 23.94 -5.43
N PRO A 85 0.14 23.46 -4.48
CA PRO A 85 1.41 24.12 -4.12
C PRO A 85 2.51 23.85 -5.16
N THR A 86 2.39 22.72 -5.86
CA THR A 86 3.29 22.24 -6.90
C THR A 86 2.49 21.39 -7.89
N ALA A 87 3.06 21.17 -9.08
CA ALA A 87 2.50 20.28 -10.08
C ALA A 87 2.10 18.93 -9.48
N ASP A 88 0.84 18.56 -9.70
CA ASP A 88 0.25 17.34 -9.18
C ASP A 88 0.62 16.13 -10.05
N SER A 89 0.55 14.92 -9.48
CA SER A 89 0.96 13.68 -10.18
C SER A 89 -0.19 12.97 -10.89
N PHE A 90 -1.44 13.44 -10.70
CA PHE A 90 -2.64 12.79 -11.19
C PHE A 90 -3.44 13.65 -12.20
N GLY A 91 -2.98 14.87 -12.52
CA GLY A 91 -3.60 15.80 -13.45
C GLY A 91 -4.81 16.57 -12.89
N TYR A 92 -4.95 16.64 -11.57
CA TYR A 92 -6.05 17.35 -10.91
C TYR A 92 -5.90 18.87 -10.99
N GLU A 93 -4.69 19.40 -10.90
CA GLU A 93 -4.44 20.82 -11.10
C GLU A 93 -4.87 21.23 -12.50
N LYS A 94 -4.46 20.44 -13.50
CA LYS A 94 -4.82 20.71 -14.89
C LYS A 94 -6.33 20.65 -15.13
N SER A 95 -7.00 19.71 -14.46
CA SER A 95 -8.46 19.57 -14.52
C SER A 95 -9.17 20.80 -13.94
N PHE A 96 -8.64 21.36 -12.85
CA PHE A 96 -9.15 22.61 -12.27
C PHE A 96 -8.94 23.82 -13.20
N GLU A 97 -7.74 23.99 -13.77
CA GLU A 97 -7.46 25.07 -14.74
C GLU A 97 -8.40 25.03 -15.96
N ASN A 98 -8.64 23.81 -16.47
CA ASN A 98 -9.55 23.59 -17.59
C ASN A 98 -11.00 23.94 -17.22
N TYR A 99 -11.41 23.67 -15.98
CA TYR A 99 -12.71 24.08 -15.46
C TYR A 99 -12.82 25.60 -15.36
N GLU A 100 -11.84 26.30 -14.78
CA GLU A 100 -11.84 27.76 -14.70
C GLU A 100 -11.90 28.43 -16.10
N THR A 101 -11.19 27.86 -17.07
CA THR A 101 -11.20 28.33 -18.45
C THR A 101 -12.61 28.21 -19.06
N GLN A 102 -13.31 27.10 -18.79
CA GLN A 102 -14.68 26.90 -19.25
C GLN A 102 -15.66 27.90 -18.61
N VAL A 103 -15.54 28.15 -17.31
CA VAL A 103 -16.37 29.14 -16.61
C VAL A 103 -16.20 30.53 -17.24
N LYS A 104 -14.96 30.99 -17.43
CA LYS A 104 -14.68 32.29 -18.06
C LYS A 104 -15.23 32.41 -19.48
N SER A 105 -15.14 31.33 -20.26
CA SER A 105 -15.70 31.28 -21.62
C SER A 105 -17.23 31.40 -21.63
N LEU A 106 -17.90 30.72 -20.69
CA LEU A 106 -19.35 30.81 -20.53
C LEU A 106 -19.80 32.22 -20.10
N GLU A 107 -19.11 32.82 -19.13
CA GLU A 107 -19.39 34.19 -18.68
C GLU A 107 -19.23 35.21 -19.80
N ALA A 108 -18.15 35.11 -20.59
CA ALA A 108 -17.93 35.97 -21.75
C ALA A 108 -19.04 35.82 -22.80
N THR A 109 -19.48 34.58 -23.05
CA THR A 109 -20.58 34.29 -23.99
C THR A 109 -21.89 34.90 -23.50
N ILE A 110 -22.24 34.72 -22.23
CA ILE A 110 -23.45 35.30 -21.62
C ILE A 110 -23.41 36.83 -21.67
N HIS A 111 -22.27 37.44 -21.35
CA HIS A 111 -22.11 38.89 -21.38
C HIS A 111 -22.33 39.45 -22.80
N LYS A 112 -21.74 38.81 -23.81
CA LYS A 112 -21.93 39.18 -25.22
C LYS A 112 -23.40 39.09 -25.64
N SER A 113 -24.08 37.97 -25.35
CA SER A 113 -25.49 37.80 -25.72
C SER A 113 -26.41 38.85 -25.08
N LYS A 114 -26.13 39.26 -23.83
CA LYS A 114 -26.87 40.35 -23.18
C LYS A 114 -26.63 41.71 -23.85
N LEU A 115 -25.40 41.96 -24.31
CA LEU A 115 -25.07 43.19 -25.04
C LEU A 115 -25.82 43.25 -26.38
N ASP A 116 -25.82 42.13 -27.12
CA ASP A 116 -26.48 42.01 -28.42
C ASP A 116 -28.02 42.18 -28.30
N PHE A 117 -28.62 41.64 -27.23
CA PHE A 117 -30.05 41.82 -26.94
C PHE A 117 -30.43 43.27 -26.61
N ASN A 118 -29.61 43.97 -25.83
CA ASN A 118 -29.90 45.35 -25.41
C ASN A 118 -29.65 46.41 -26.52
N GLN A 119 -29.08 46.01 -27.66
CA GLN A 119 -28.87 46.87 -28.82
C GLN A 119 -29.88 46.62 -29.96
N SER A 120 -30.83 45.69 -29.77
CA SER A 120 -31.91 45.36 -30.71
C SER A 120 -33.23 46.00 -30.28
#